data_AF-A0A8S9QIJ7-F1
#
_entry.id   AF-A0A8S9QIJ7-F1
#
_cell.length_a   1.000
_cell.length_b   1.000
_cell.length_c   1.000
_cell.angle_alpha   90.00
_cell.angle_beta   90.00
_cell.angle_gamma   90.00
#
_symmetry.space_group_name_H-M   'P 1'
#
loop_
_entity.id
_entity.type
_entity.pdbx_description
1 polymer ?
#
loop_
_entity_poly.entity_id
_entity_poly.type
_entity_poly.pdbx_seq_one_letter_code
_entity_poly.pdbx_strand_id
1 'polypeptide(L)'
;MAAKLRSLVADLISLPMPTIAAVTGHASAAGFLLAMSHDYILMRRDRGFLYMSELDIELVLPAWFMAMIRMKVGSPASRRDVALTAEKITADRGLEMGIVDSSHGSAAETVKAAIDLGEEIVRRGADGHVYGRRRETLLREVLHAIGSNESASNGVRNSGSKL
;
A
#
# COMPACT_ATOMS: atom_id res chain seq x y z
N MET A 1 2.19 -11.90 -14.48
CA MET A 1 2.65 -11.18 -13.26
C MET A 1 1.48 -10.63 -12.45
N ALA A 2 0.51 -9.94 -13.07
CA ALA A 2 -0.66 -9.36 -12.37
C ALA A 2 -1.50 -10.36 -11.55
N ALA A 3 -1.76 -11.58 -12.06
CA ALA A 3 -2.58 -12.57 -11.34
C ALA A 3 -1.95 -13.04 -10.01
N LYS A 4 -0.62 -13.23 -9.96
CA LYS A 4 0.08 -13.65 -8.74
C LYS A 4 0.07 -12.55 -7.68
N LEU A 5 0.26 -11.29 -8.10
CA LEU A 5 0.20 -10.15 -7.19
C LEU A 5 -1.22 -9.97 -6.63
N ARG A 6 -2.25 -10.08 -7.48
CA ARG A 6 -3.65 -10.07 -7.06
C ARG A 6 -3.95 -11.14 -6.00
N SER A 7 -3.50 -12.38 -6.24
CA SER A 7 -3.62 -13.48 -5.26
C SER A 7 -2.91 -13.14 -3.96
N LEU A 8 -1.64 -12.71 -4.02
CA LEU A 8 -0.86 -12.36 -2.83
C LEU A 8 -1.53 -11.27 -1.99
N VAL A 9 -2.06 -10.22 -2.63
CA VAL A 9 -2.76 -9.13 -1.93
C VAL A 9 -4.06 -9.64 -1.30
N ALA A 10 -4.84 -10.46 -2.01
CA ALA A 10 -6.05 -11.06 -1.46
C ALA A 10 -5.75 -11.97 -0.25
N ASP A 11 -4.71 -12.78 -0.34
CA ASP A 11 -4.26 -13.66 0.74
C ASP A 11 -3.82 -12.85 1.97
N LEU A 12 -3.05 -11.78 1.75
CA LEU A 12 -2.59 -10.90 2.83
C LEU A 12 -3.75 -10.19 3.54
N ILE A 13 -4.72 -9.66 2.78
CA ILE A 13 -5.94 -9.06 3.35
C ILE A 13 -6.73 -10.09 4.16
N SER A 14 -6.66 -11.37 3.80
CA SER A 14 -7.45 -12.45 4.44
C SER A 14 -6.71 -13.17 5.58
N LEU A 15 -5.49 -12.76 5.95
CA LEU A 15 -4.76 -13.40 7.06
C LEU A 15 -5.49 -13.28 8.42
N PRO A 16 -5.53 -14.33 9.25
CA PRO A 16 -6.18 -14.28 10.56
C PRO A 16 -5.28 -13.63 11.62
N MET A 17 -4.58 -12.55 11.27
CA MET A 17 -3.70 -11.79 12.16
C MET A 17 -3.43 -10.39 11.60
N PRO A 18 -3.14 -9.41 12.47
CA PRO A 18 -2.62 -8.10 12.04
C PRO A 18 -1.28 -8.23 11.32
N THR A 19 -1.02 -7.34 10.36
CA THR A 19 0.20 -7.34 9.55
C THR A 19 0.87 -5.98 9.54
N ILE A 20 2.20 -5.97 9.57
CA ILE A 20 3.00 -4.75 9.66
C ILE A 20 4.06 -4.77 8.55
N ALA A 21 4.08 -3.74 7.71
CA ALA A 21 5.12 -3.54 6.72
C ALA A 21 6.27 -2.72 7.31
N ALA A 22 7.45 -3.33 7.47
CA ALA A 22 8.69 -2.62 7.78
C ALA A 22 9.41 -2.23 6.47
N VAL A 23 9.20 -1.01 6.00
CA VAL A 23 9.75 -0.48 4.75
C VAL A 23 11.15 0.08 4.99
N THR A 24 12.17 -0.74 4.76
CA THR A 24 13.59 -0.44 5.03
C THR A 24 14.33 0.24 3.86
N GLY A 25 13.63 0.48 2.76
CA GLY A 25 14.15 1.09 1.53
C GLY A 25 13.02 1.58 0.64
N HIS A 26 13.24 1.55 -0.66
CA HIS A 26 12.25 2.01 -1.64
C HIS A 26 11.16 0.96 -1.88
N ALA A 27 9.90 1.39 -1.93
CA ALA A 27 8.80 0.56 -2.39
C ALA A 27 8.05 1.30 -3.51
N SER A 28 8.20 0.81 -4.74
CA SER A 28 7.66 1.45 -5.95
C SER A 28 6.60 0.56 -6.60
N ALA A 29 5.59 1.16 -7.23
CA ALA A 29 4.55 0.45 -7.98
C ALA A 29 3.92 -0.67 -7.13
N ALA A 30 4.02 -1.93 -7.58
CA ALA A 30 3.56 -3.10 -6.86
C ALA A 30 4.17 -3.25 -5.45
N GLY A 31 5.38 -2.75 -5.21
CA GLY A 31 6.00 -2.72 -3.89
C GLY A 31 5.31 -1.75 -2.93
N PHE A 32 4.91 -0.57 -3.40
CA PHE A 32 4.11 0.37 -2.60
C PHE A 32 2.73 -0.23 -2.31
N LEU A 33 2.11 -0.84 -3.32
CA LEU A 33 0.83 -1.51 -3.16
C LEU A 33 0.89 -2.67 -2.15
N LEU A 34 1.98 -3.44 -2.16
CA LEU A 34 2.22 -4.50 -1.19
C LEU A 34 2.36 -3.93 0.22
N ALA A 35 3.04 -2.79 0.40
CA ALA A 35 3.10 -2.10 1.69
C ALA A 35 1.70 -1.64 2.14
N MET A 36 0.90 -1.03 1.25
CA MET A 36 -0.50 -0.64 1.53
C MET A 36 -1.41 -1.82 1.88
N SER A 37 -1.07 -3.02 1.43
CA SER A 37 -1.84 -4.23 1.72
C SER A 37 -1.67 -4.73 3.16
N HIS A 38 -0.70 -4.19 3.91
CA HIS A 38 -0.55 -4.44 5.35
C HIS A 38 -1.46 -3.49 6.16
N ASP A 39 -1.67 -3.81 7.42
CA ASP A 39 -2.47 -2.96 8.32
C ASP A 39 -1.72 -1.68 8.66
N TYR A 40 -0.43 -1.82 8.99
CA TYR A 40 0.46 -0.74 9.40
C TYR A 40 1.68 -0.66 8.49
N ILE A 41 2.20 0.55 8.26
CA ILE A 41 3.42 0.82 7.51
C ILE A 41 4.38 1.62 8.38
N LEU A 42 5.53 1.04 8.67
CA LEU A 42 6.64 1.71 9.35
C LEU A 42 7.77 1.87 8.36
N MET A 43 8.38 3.05 8.32
CA MET A 43 9.25 3.40 7.21
C MET A 43 10.57 4.01 7.66
N ARG A 44 11.64 3.64 6.95
CA ARG A 44 12.96 4.23 7.10
C ARG A 44 13.01 5.65 6.50
N ARG A 45 13.50 6.62 7.27
CA ARG A 45 13.49 8.06 6.94
C ARG A 45 14.57 8.48 5.95
N ASP A 46 15.81 8.03 6.15
CA ASP A 46 16.99 8.51 5.41
C ASP A 46 17.09 7.95 3.98
N ARG A 47 16.53 6.76 3.72
CA ARG A 47 16.60 6.09 2.39
C ARG A 47 15.31 5.36 1.98
N GLY A 48 14.17 5.71 2.56
CA GLY A 48 12.87 5.19 2.16
C GLY A 48 12.12 6.17 1.27
N PHE A 49 11.50 5.68 0.19
CA PHE A 49 10.43 6.39 -0.50
C PHE A 49 9.36 5.43 -1.04
N LEU A 50 8.12 5.92 -1.11
CA LEU A 50 6.95 5.25 -1.66
C LEU A 50 6.49 6.03 -2.90
N TYR A 51 6.27 5.36 -4.04
CA TYR A 51 5.71 6.03 -5.22
C TYR A 51 5.11 5.05 -6.25
N MET A 52 4.19 5.57 -7.07
CA MET A 52 3.57 4.83 -8.18
C MET A 52 4.37 5.07 -9.47
N SER A 53 5.31 4.19 -9.80
CA SER A 53 6.19 4.39 -10.96
C SER A 53 5.49 4.24 -12.31
N GLU A 54 4.23 3.83 -12.33
CA GLU A 54 3.43 3.61 -13.52
C GLU A 54 3.31 4.87 -14.38
N LEU A 55 3.26 6.06 -13.78
CA LEU A 55 3.21 7.32 -14.52
C LEU A 55 4.48 7.55 -15.34
N ASP A 56 5.66 7.25 -14.78
CA ASP A 56 6.96 7.40 -15.44
C ASP A 56 7.11 6.47 -16.65
N ILE A 57 6.38 5.35 -16.67
CA ILE A 57 6.39 4.35 -17.74
C ILE A 57 5.11 4.35 -18.59
N GLU A 58 4.32 5.42 -18.50
CA GLU A 58 3.10 5.63 -19.29
C GLU A 58 2.06 4.52 -19.15
N LEU A 59 1.96 3.91 -17.96
CA LEU A 59 0.96 2.91 -17.63
C LEU A 59 -0.17 3.51 -16.79
N VAL A 60 -1.39 3.17 -17.17
CA VAL A 60 -2.58 3.50 -16.38
C VAL A 60 -2.66 2.56 -15.18
N LEU A 61 -2.90 3.14 -14.00
CA LEU A 61 -3.12 2.35 -12.78
C LEU A 61 -4.36 1.45 -12.96
N PRO A 62 -4.23 0.13 -12.68
CA PRO A 62 -5.39 -0.77 -12.64
C PRO A 62 -6.45 -0.26 -11.65
N ALA A 63 -7.73 -0.48 -11.92
CA ALA A 63 -8.81 -0.04 -11.03
C ALA A 63 -8.72 -0.68 -9.63
N TRP A 64 -8.20 -1.90 -9.52
CA TRP A 64 -7.94 -2.50 -8.21
C TRP A 64 -6.80 -1.83 -7.42
N PHE A 65 -5.80 -1.25 -8.10
CA PHE A 65 -4.82 -0.38 -7.42
C PHE A 65 -5.51 0.89 -6.90
N MET A 66 -6.38 1.49 -7.72
CA MET A 66 -7.15 2.68 -7.31
C MET A 66 -8.10 2.38 -6.15
N ALA A 67 -8.68 1.18 -6.08
CA ALA A 67 -9.47 0.74 -4.93
C ALA A 67 -8.62 0.69 -3.66
N MET A 68 -7.40 0.14 -3.73
CA MET A 68 -6.46 0.13 -2.60
C MET A 68 -6.11 1.55 -2.14
N ILE A 69 -5.70 2.43 -3.07
CA ILE A 69 -5.34 3.82 -2.76
C ILE A 69 -6.50 4.56 -2.10
N ARG A 70 -7.73 4.36 -2.60
CA ARG A 70 -8.94 4.97 -2.02
C ARG A 70 -9.16 4.56 -0.57
N MET A 71 -8.96 3.27 -0.28
CA MET A 71 -9.19 2.72 1.06
C MET A 71 -8.06 3.02 2.04
N LYS A 72 -6.81 3.08 1.59
CA LYS A 72 -5.62 3.23 2.45
C LYS A 72 -5.16 4.68 2.60
N VAL A 73 -5.50 5.57 1.67
CA VAL A 73 -5.15 7.00 1.76
C VAL A 73 -6.41 7.79 2.12
N GLY A 74 -6.45 8.37 3.32
CA GLY A 74 -7.66 9.06 3.81
C GLY A 74 -7.95 10.39 3.13
N SER A 75 -6.91 11.20 2.88
CA SER A 75 -7.04 12.54 2.33
C SER A 75 -7.26 12.52 0.81
N PRO A 76 -8.30 13.20 0.28
CA PRO A 76 -8.50 13.35 -1.16
C PRO A 76 -7.32 14.01 -1.89
N ALA A 77 -6.65 14.98 -1.24
CA ALA A 77 -5.47 15.61 -1.80
C ALA A 77 -4.33 14.59 -1.92
N SER A 78 -4.05 13.85 -0.85
CA SER A 78 -3.03 12.81 -0.87
C SER A 78 -3.33 11.69 -1.87
N ARG A 79 -4.60 11.31 -2.07
CA ARG A 79 -4.99 10.36 -3.12
C ARG A 79 -4.63 10.86 -4.51
N ARG A 80 -4.89 12.15 -4.79
CA ARG A 80 -4.55 12.78 -6.07
C ARG A 80 -3.04 12.80 -6.27
N ASP A 81 -2.30 13.18 -5.24
CA ASP A 81 -0.85 13.31 -5.32
C ASP A 81 -0.16 11.94 -5.52
N VAL A 82 -0.69 10.88 -4.88
CA VAL A 82 -0.27 9.49 -5.10
C VAL A 82 -0.62 9.00 -6.51
N ALA A 83 -1.89 9.14 -6.91
CA ALA A 83 -2.43 8.43 -8.08
C ALA A 83 -2.23 9.16 -9.40
N LEU A 84 -2.27 10.50 -9.41
CA LEU A 84 -2.23 11.30 -10.63
C LEU A 84 -0.86 11.91 -10.89
N THR A 85 -0.14 12.32 -9.84
CA THR A 85 1.17 12.98 -9.99
C THR A 85 2.34 12.06 -9.64
N ALA A 86 2.08 10.83 -9.18
CA ALA A 86 3.08 9.86 -8.77
C ALA A 86 4.13 10.47 -7.80
N GLU A 87 3.67 11.26 -6.82
CA GLU A 87 4.56 11.93 -5.87
C GLU A 87 5.49 10.89 -5.20
N LYS A 88 6.79 11.24 -5.11
CA LYS A 88 7.76 10.45 -4.34
C LYS A 88 7.64 10.80 -2.87
N ILE A 89 7.03 9.92 -2.10
CA ILE A 89 6.66 10.14 -0.71
C ILE A 89 7.78 9.65 0.19
N THR A 90 8.44 10.55 0.90
CA THR A 90 9.39 10.24 1.96
C THR A 90 8.67 9.73 3.21
N ALA A 91 9.39 9.18 4.19
CA ALA A 91 8.76 8.68 5.41
C ALA A 91 8.00 9.77 6.18
N ASP A 92 8.57 10.97 6.32
CA ASP A 92 7.94 12.07 7.05
C ASP A 92 6.75 12.65 6.27
N ARG A 93 6.86 12.74 4.94
CA ARG A 93 5.70 13.11 4.09
C ARG A 93 4.59 12.07 4.17
N GLY A 94 4.94 10.78 4.23
CA GLY A 94 4.02 9.67 4.41
C GLY A 94 3.27 9.72 5.74
N LEU A 95 3.92 10.20 6.81
CA LEU A 95 3.28 10.46 8.11
C LEU A 95 2.24 11.58 8.00
N GLU A 96 2.61 12.71 7.37
CA GLU A 96 1.69 13.83 7.16
C GLU A 96 0.47 13.44 6.34
N MET A 97 0.64 12.56 5.34
CA MET A 97 -0.44 12.06 4.49
C MET A 97 -1.29 10.97 5.17
N GLY A 98 -0.86 10.46 6.33
CA GLY A 98 -1.50 9.34 7.03
C GLY A 98 -1.36 7.99 6.31
N ILE A 99 -0.31 7.82 5.50
CA ILE A 99 0.02 6.57 4.78
C ILE A 99 1.01 5.72 5.59
N VAL A 100 1.94 6.38 6.26
CA VAL A 100 2.95 5.76 7.14
C VAL A 100 2.55 6.02 8.59
N ASP A 101 2.61 4.99 9.43
CA ASP A 101 2.25 5.07 10.85
C ASP A 101 3.39 5.56 11.73
N SER A 102 4.65 5.23 11.39
CA SER A 102 5.84 5.83 12.03
C SER A 102 7.09 5.81 11.14
N SER A 103 7.97 6.79 11.34
CA SER A 103 9.26 6.92 10.63
C SER A 103 10.46 6.70 11.55
N HIS A 104 11.49 5.99 11.07
CA HIS A 104 12.67 5.56 11.84
C HIS A 104 13.97 5.88 11.13
N GLY A 105 15.06 6.09 11.86
CA GLY A 105 16.32 6.59 11.31
C GLY A 105 17.12 5.57 10.50
N SER A 106 16.91 4.27 10.73
CA SER A 106 17.63 3.20 10.02
C SER A 106 16.74 1.98 9.73
N ALA A 107 17.20 1.10 8.84
CA ALA A 107 16.51 -0.16 8.54
C ALA A 107 16.34 -1.05 9.79
N ALA A 108 17.37 -1.11 10.64
CA ALA A 108 17.34 -1.91 11.87
C ALA A 108 16.31 -1.34 12.87
N GLU A 109 16.26 -0.02 13.02
CA GLU A 109 15.26 0.65 13.85
C GLU A 109 13.85 0.42 13.32
N THR A 110 13.63 0.52 12.01
CA THR A 110 12.32 0.26 11.40
C THR A 110 11.83 -1.16 11.68
N VAL A 111 12.71 -2.16 11.51
CA VAL A 111 12.36 -3.57 11.78
C VAL A 111 12.11 -3.78 13.28
N LYS A 112 12.94 -3.21 14.14
CA LYS A 112 12.74 -3.29 15.59
C LYS A 112 11.39 -2.70 16.00
N ALA A 113 11.04 -1.52 15.49
CA ALA A 113 9.77 -0.87 15.79
C ALA A 113 8.56 -1.68 15.30
N ALA A 114 8.67 -2.37 14.16
CA ALA A 114 7.63 -3.27 13.68
C ALA A 114 7.44 -4.49 14.59
N ILE A 115 8.54 -5.04 15.13
CA ILE A 115 8.49 -6.12 16.12
C ILE A 115 7.84 -5.62 17.42
N ASP A 116 8.29 -4.48 17.93
CA ASP A 116 7.76 -3.88 19.17
C ASP A 116 6.23 -3.63 19.05
N LEU A 117 5.76 -3.10 17.91
CA LEU A 117 4.33 -2.92 17.61
C LEU A 117 3.60 -4.27 17.53
N GLY A 118 4.20 -5.28 16.93
CA GLY A 118 3.65 -6.64 16.88
C GLY A 118 3.46 -7.23 18.28
N GLU A 119 4.44 -7.07 19.17
CA GLU A 119 4.34 -7.50 20.57
C GLU A 119 3.24 -6.76 21.34
N GLU A 120 3.08 -5.45 21.09
CA GLU A 120 2.00 -4.66 21.70
C GLU A 120 0.63 -5.16 21.24
N ILE A 121 0.46 -5.41 19.94
CA ILE A 121 -0.78 -5.93 19.36
C ILE A 121 -1.13 -7.30 19.97
N VAL A 122 -0.15 -8.20 20.07
CA VAL A 122 -0.34 -9.53 20.69
C VAL A 122 -0.75 -9.39 22.16
N ARG A 123 -0.14 -8.46 22.90
CA ARG A 123 -0.45 -8.23 24.32
C ARG A 123 -1.90 -7.77 24.56
N ARG A 124 -2.51 -7.08 23.59
CA ARG A 124 -3.93 -6.70 23.65
C ARG A 124 -4.88 -7.91 23.56
N GLY A 125 -4.40 -9.06 23.09
CA GLY A 125 -5.11 -10.34 23.16
C GLY A 125 -6.34 -10.46 22.26
N ALA A 126 -6.37 -9.76 21.11
CA ALA A 126 -7.47 -9.87 20.16
C ALA A 126 -7.47 -11.22 19.42
N ASP A 127 -8.66 -11.78 19.19
CA ASP A 127 -8.82 -12.94 18.31
C ASP A 127 -8.44 -12.57 16.87
N GLY A 128 -7.45 -13.27 16.32
CA GLY A 128 -6.91 -13.00 15.00
C GLY A 128 -7.88 -13.27 13.86
N HIS A 129 -8.78 -14.25 13.98
CA HIS A 129 -9.83 -14.50 13.00
C HIS A 129 -10.85 -13.36 13.01
N VAL A 130 -11.25 -12.87 14.18
CA VAL A 130 -12.15 -11.71 14.28
C VAL A 130 -11.49 -10.47 13.67
N TYR A 131 -10.21 -10.23 13.95
CA TYR A 131 -9.45 -9.13 13.34
C TYR A 131 -9.41 -9.25 11.81
N GLY A 132 -9.03 -10.42 11.28
CA GLY A 132 -8.96 -10.69 9.85
C GLY A 132 -10.29 -10.45 9.15
N ARG A 133 -11.40 -10.93 9.72
CA ARG A 133 -12.76 -10.71 9.16
C ARG A 133 -13.19 -9.24 9.19
N ARG A 134 -12.79 -8.48 10.22
CA ARG A 134 -13.01 -7.01 10.24
C ARG A 134 -12.20 -6.32 9.15
N ARG A 135 -10.95 -6.75 8.92
CA ARG A 135 -10.11 -6.23 7.83
C ARG A 135 -10.67 -6.56 6.45
N GLU A 136 -11.13 -7.79 6.23
CA GLU A 136 -11.82 -8.19 4.99
C GLU A 136 -13.08 -7.33 4.76
N THR A 137 -13.84 -7.05 5.82
CA THR A 137 -15.03 -6.18 5.73
C THR A 137 -14.64 -4.74 5.38
N LEU A 138 -13.59 -4.21 6.02
CA LEU A 138 -13.06 -2.88 5.74
C LEU A 138 -12.55 -2.76 4.30
N LEU A 139 -11.86 -3.77 3.80
CA LEU A 139 -11.23 -3.77 2.47
C LEU A 139 -12.06 -4.53 1.41
N ARG A 140 -13.36 -4.71 1.64
CA ARG A 140 -14.24 -5.49 0.75
C ARG A 140 -14.24 -4.98 -0.68
N GLU A 141 -14.13 -3.67 -0.87
CA GLU A 141 -14.09 -3.03 -2.19
C GLU A 141 -12.82 -3.42 -2.96
N VAL A 142 -11.69 -3.53 -2.24
CA VAL A 142 -10.42 -3.98 -2.81
C VAL A 142 -10.51 -5.44 -3.23
N LEU A 143 -11.03 -6.31 -2.36
CA LEU A 143 -11.22 -7.73 -2.67
C LEU A 143 -12.17 -7.93 -3.88
N HIS A 144 -13.25 -7.16 -3.95
CA HIS A 144 -14.17 -7.18 -5.08
C HIS A 144 -13.50 -6.72 -6.38
N ALA A 145 -12.72 -5.64 -6.33
CA ALA A 145 -11.97 -5.14 -7.49
C ALA A 145 -10.89 -6.13 -7.96
N ILE A 146 -10.23 -6.85 -7.04
CA ILE A 146 -9.26 -7.90 -7.35
C ILE A 146 -9.92 -9.08 -8.09
N GLY A 147 -11.11 -9.51 -7.64
CA GLY A 147 -11.87 -10.60 -8.25
C GLY A 147 -12.57 -10.23 -9.55
N SER A 148 -12.82 -8.95 -9.78
CA SER A 148 -13.42 -8.45 -11.01
C SER A 148 -12.38 -8.50 -12.12
N ASN A 149 -12.65 -9.28 -13.17
CA ASN A 149 -11.73 -9.45 -14.27
C ASN A 149 -11.62 -8.14 -15.07
N GLU A 150 -10.57 -7.36 -14.82
CA GLU A 150 -10.26 -6.19 -15.66
C GLU A 150 -9.78 -6.63 -17.03
N SER A 151 -10.72 -6.74 -17.97
CA SER A 151 -10.44 -6.55 -19.38
C SER A 151 -10.48 -5.04 -19.67
N ALA A 152 -9.43 -4.30 -19.30
CA ALA A 152 -9.29 -2.88 -19.63
C ALA A 152 -7.95 -2.60 -20.31
N SER A 153 -8.03 -2.58 -21.64
CA SER A 153 -7.21 -1.86 -22.64
C SER A 153 -5.69 -1.84 -22.47
N ASN A 154 -5.06 -2.82 -23.10
CA ASN A 154 -3.63 -2.84 -23.42
C ASN A 154 -3.29 -1.89 -24.60
N GLY A 155 -3.83 -0.68 -24.62
CA GLY A 155 -3.71 0.19 -25.79
C GLY A 155 -4.11 1.64 -25.55
N VAL A 156 -3.14 2.46 -25.18
CA VAL A 156 -3.03 3.81 -25.73
C VAL A 156 -1.60 3.95 -26.25
N ARG A 157 -1.43 3.86 -27.57
CA ARG A 157 -0.22 4.37 -28.23
C ARG A 157 -0.53 5.76 -28.77
N ASN A 158 0.24 6.71 -28.26
CA ASN A 158 0.72 7.96 -28.85
C ASN A 158 -0.30 8.94 -29.48
N SER A 159 -0.48 10.09 -28.84
CA SER A 159 -0.63 11.35 -29.56
C SER A 159 0.06 12.46 -28.76
N GLY A 160 1.06 13.07 -29.39
CA GLY A 160 1.88 14.12 -28.79
C GLY A 160 1.04 15.22 -28.16
N SER A 161 1.14 15.33 -26.85
CA SER A 161 0.95 16.57 -26.11
C SER A 161 1.69 16.38 -24.80
N LYS A 162 2.78 17.13 -24.63
CA LYS A 162 3.45 17.25 -23.34
C LYS A 162 2.76 18.40 -22.62
N LEU A 163 1.88 18.06 -21.69
CA LEU A 163 1.48 18.97 -20.61
C LEU A 163 2.61 19.03 -19.58
#